data_AF-A0A7L2RP05-F1
#
_entry.id   AF-A0A7L2RP05-F1
#
_cell.length_a   1.000
_cell.length_b   1.000
_cell.length_c   1.000
_cell.angle_alpha   90.00
_cell.angle_beta   90.00
_cell.angle_gamma   90.00
#
_symmetry.space_group_name_H-M   'P 1'
#
loop_
_entity.id
_entity.type
_entity.pdbx_description
1 polymer ?
#
loop_
_entity_poly.entity_id
_entity_poly.type
_entity_poly.pdbx_seq_one_letter_code
_entity_poly.pdbx_strand_id
1 'polypeptide(L)'
;MAAQEVLGQTARLASSSALLQVLFRVVTFGLNAFTLRYLSRELIGVVNVRLTLLYSTVVFLAREAFRRACLSGSTKRNWTKTINLLWLTVPLGVFWSVFLGLVWLHLLEVPDAAVVPHYQAGVVAFGLSAIVELLGEPCWVLAQAHLFVRLKVIAESLSVVSKCVLTVTLVTLYPQWGLYIFSLAQLLYASVLVMCYVIYFVMFLGSPEATKKSFPVARVKALLPNFVEDEAFVNWREARLTWSFFKQSFLKQILTEGERYVMTFLNVLNFGDQGVYDIVNNLGSLVARFVFMPIEESFYVFFAKVLERGKAVKDQKQ
;
A
#
# COMPACT_ATOMS: atom_id res chain seq x y z
N MET A 1 -7.80 27.63 22.91
CA MET A 1 -6.41 27.76 22.45
C MET A 1 -5.76 26.44 22.07
N ALA A 2 -5.56 25.46 22.96
CA ALA A 2 -4.93 24.17 22.60
C ALA A 2 -5.61 23.42 21.43
N ALA A 3 -6.96 23.41 21.38
CA ALA A 3 -7.69 22.76 20.29
C ALA A 3 -7.62 23.51 18.94
N GLN A 4 -7.34 24.82 18.93
CA GLN A 4 -7.11 25.62 17.72
C GLN A 4 -5.68 25.46 17.22
N GLU A 5 -4.71 25.34 18.12
CA GLU A 5 -3.29 25.15 17.80
C GLU A 5 -3.04 23.74 17.25
N VAL A 6 -3.61 22.71 17.89
CA VAL A 6 -3.66 21.34 17.35
C VAL A 6 -4.36 21.28 15.99
N LEU A 7 -5.34 22.16 15.74
CA LEU A 7 -6.00 22.25 14.44
C LEU A 7 -5.11 22.82 13.37
N GLY A 8 -4.47 23.95 13.65
CA GLY A 8 -3.56 24.59 12.71
C GLY A 8 -2.42 23.65 12.34
N GLN A 9 -1.91 22.89 13.31
CA GLN A 9 -0.92 21.85 13.05
C GLN A 9 -1.48 20.68 12.24
N THR A 10 -2.67 20.16 12.56
CA THR A 10 -3.28 19.04 11.82
C THR A 10 -3.63 19.43 10.39
N ALA A 11 -4.17 20.64 10.18
CA ALA A 11 -4.50 21.17 8.86
C ALA A 11 -3.24 21.44 8.02
N ARG A 12 -2.16 21.96 8.62
CA ARG A 12 -0.85 22.10 7.95
C ARG A 12 -0.23 20.75 7.61
N LEU A 13 -0.38 19.75 8.48
CA LEU A 13 0.11 18.38 8.24
C LEU A 13 -0.69 17.68 7.14
N ALA A 14 -2.02 17.86 7.11
CA ALA A 14 -2.88 17.36 6.04
C ALA A 14 -2.51 18.03 4.70
N SER A 15 -2.47 19.36 4.66
CA SER A 15 -2.14 20.09 3.42
C SER A 15 -0.73 19.79 2.90
N SER A 16 0.27 19.66 3.77
CA SER A 16 1.62 19.25 3.37
C SER A 16 1.67 17.81 2.91
N SER A 17 0.89 16.90 3.50
CA SER A 17 0.76 15.52 3.02
C SER A 17 0.07 15.44 1.66
N ALA A 18 -1.02 16.19 1.44
CA ALA A 18 -1.70 16.28 0.16
C ALA A 18 -0.78 16.84 -0.94
N LEU A 19 -0.03 17.92 -0.63
CA LEU A 19 0.94 18.49 -1.56
C LEU A 19 2.04 17.48 -1.93
N LEU A 20 2.54 16.72 -0.96
CA LEU A 20 3.53 15.68 -1.19
C LEU A 20 2.97 14.55 -2.07
N GLN A 21 1.72 14.14 -1.86
CA GLN A 21 1.04 13.15 -2.70
C GLN A 21 0.90 13.62 -4.14
N VAL A 22 0.54 14.89 -4.35
CA VAL A 22 0.51 15.49 -5.69
C VAL A 22 1.89 15.46 -6.32
N LEU A 23 2.92 15.90 -5.59
CA LEU A 23 4.29 15.94 -6.10
C LEU A 23 4.76 14.55 -6.55
N PHE A 24 4.52 13.52 -5.74
CA PHE A 24 4.85 12.15 -6.12
C PHE A 24 4.13 11.70 -7.39
N ARG A 25 2.86 12.06 -7.57
CA ARG A 25 2.13 11.72 -8.79
C ARG A 25 2.67 12.44 -10.02
N VAL A 26 3.09 13.70 -9.90
CA VAL A 26 3.75 14.44 -10.99
C VAL A 26 5.07 13.78 -11.36
N VAL A 27 5.87 13.38 -10.36
CA VAL A 27 7.12 12.65 -10.58
C VAL A 27 6.87 11.32 -11.26
N THR A 28 5.90 10.53 -10.78
CA THR A 28 5.53 9.25 -11.41
C THR A 28 5.05 9.43 -12.85
N PHE A 29 4.29 10.48 -13.15
CA PHE A 29 3.90 10.80 -14.52
C PHE A 29 5.11 11.11 -15.40
N GLY A 30 6.01 11.99 -14.94
CA GLY A 30 7.24 12.33 -15.66
C GLY A 30 8.11 11.10 -15.93
N LEU A 31 8.19 10.18 -14.97
CA LEU A 31 8.89 8.91 -15.11
C LEU A 31 8.23 8.00 -16.15
N ASN A 32 6.91 7.84 -16.12
CA ASN A 32 6.19 7.05 -17.13
C ASN A 32 6.40 7.61 -18.54
N ALA A 33 6.35 8.94 -18.70
CA ALA A 33 6.62 9.61 -19.98
C ALA A 33 8.07 9.43 -20.44
N PHE A 34 9.03 9.41 -19.50
CA PHE A 34 10.43 9.13 -19.80
C PHE A 34 10.63 7.67 -20.24
N THR A 35 10.03 6.71 -19.53
CA THR A 35 10.14 5.29 -19.84
C THR A 35 9.56 4.93 -21.22
N LEU A 36 8.52 5.64 -21.68
CA LEU A 36 7.97 5.51 -23.03
C LEU A 36 8.96 5.83 -24.16
N ARG A 37 10.07 6.52 -23.88
CA ARG A 37 11.10 6.79 -24.89
C ARG A 37 11.99 5.58 -25.17
N TYR A 38 12.01 4.62 -24.25
CA TYR A 38 12.91 3.47 -24.29
C TYR A 38 12.17 2.14 -24.42
N LEU A 39 10.92 2.07 -23.94
CA LEU A 39 10.12 0.85 -23.91
C LEU A 39 8.81 1.01 -24.69
N SER A 40 8.29 -0.12 -25.18
CA SER A 40 7.02 -0.17 -25.91
C SER A 40 5.82 0.20 -25.02
N ARG A 41 4.78 0.75 -25.65
CA ARG A 41 3.52 1.12 -24.98
C ARG A 41 2.81 -0.09 -24.39
N GLU A 42 2.91 -1.23 -25.08
CA GLU A 42 2.32 -2.50 -24.66
C GLU A 42 2.96 -3.03 -23.37
N LEU A 43 4.29 -2.97 -23.27
CA LEU A 43 5.01 -3.38 -22.06
C LEU A 43 4.58 -2.53 -20.86
N ILE A 44 4.50 -1.21 -21.06
CA ILE A 44 4.06 -0.27 -20.01
C ILE A 44 2.60 -0.53 -19.62
N GLY A 45 1.72 -0.82 -20.59
CA GLY A 45 0.34 -1.21 -20.31
C GLY A 45 0.24 -2.49 -19.47
N VAL A 46 1.02 -3.52 -19.82
CA VAL A 46 1.09 -4.77 -19.04
C VAL A 46 1.59 -4.52 -17.62
N VAL A 47 2.61 -3.68 -17.43
CA VAL A 47 3.15 -3.37 -16.09
C VAL A 47 2.16 -2.56 -15.25
N ASN A 48 1.70 -1.42 -15.77
CA ASN A 48 0.94 -0.44 -15.00
C ASN A 48 -0.51 -0.85 -14.77
N VAL A 49 -1.10 -1.61 -15.70
CA VAL A 49 -2.47 -2.10 -15.55
C VAL A 49 -2.45 -3.52 -14.99
N ARG A 50 -1.94 -4.50 -15.74
CA ARG A 50 -2.10 -5.92 -15.37
C ARG A 50 -1.26 -6.36 -14.16
N LEU A 51 0.06 -6.15 -14.18
CA LEU A 51 0.93 -6.63 -13.09
C LEU A 51 0.77 -5.82 -11.81
N THR A 52 0.56 -4.50 -11.95
CA THR A 52 0.23 -3.65 -10.80
C THR A 52 -1.12 -4.00 -10.19
N LEU A 53 -2.13 -4.37 -10.99
CA LEU A 53 -3.41 -4.87 -10.49
C LEU A 53 -3.25 -6.19 -9.72
N LEU A 54 -2.45 -7.13 -10.23
CA LEU A 54 -2.14 -8.37 -9.51
C LEU A 54 -1.52 -8.05 -8.14
N TYR A 55 -0.45 -7.26 -8.13
CA TYR A 55 0.24 -6.86 -6.91
C TYR A 55 -0.69 -6.16 -5.91
N SER A 56 -1.42 -5.13 -6.35
CA SER A 56 -2.29 -4.35 -5.47
C SER A 56 -3.42 -5.22 -4.91
N THR A 57 -3.99 -6.12 -5.72
CA THR A 57 -5.05 -7.05 -5.30
C THR A 57 -4.55 -8.03 -4.24
N VAL A 58 -3.39 -8.67 -4.46
CA VAL A 58 -2.79 -9.62 -3.50
C VAL A 58 -2.56 -8.93 -2.16
N VAL A 59 -1.86 -7.79 -2.19
CA VAL A 59 -1.53 -7.04 -0.99
C VAL A 59 -2.79 -6.56 -0.27
N PHE A 60 -3.78 -6.03 -1.00
CA PHE A 60 -5.01 -5.50 -0.43
C PHE A 60 -5.86 -6.59 0.24
N LEU A 61 -6.12 -7.70 -0.45
CA LEU A 61 -6.88 -8.83 0.08
C LEU A 61 -6.20 -9.45 1.30
N ALA A 62 -4.86 -9.51 1.30
CA ALA A 62 -4.11 -10.09 2.40
C ALA A 62 -4.09 -9.20 3.67
N ARG A 63 -4.10 -7.87 3.53
CA ARG A 63 -3.79 -6.98 4.68
C ARG A 63 -4.90 -6.04 5.14
N GLU A 64 -5.79 -5.56 4.27
CA GLU A 64 -6.65 -4.41 4.60
C GLU A 64 -7.56 -4.71 5.79
N ALA A 65 -8.11 -5.92 5.83
CA ALA A 65 -8.96 -6.37 6.93
C ALA A 65 -8.22 -6.41 8.27
N PHE A 66 -6.97 -6.88 8.25
CA PHE A 66 -6.10 -6.97 9.43
C PHE A 66 -5.73 -5.60 9.94
N ARG A 67 -5.34 -4.66 9.06
CA ARG A 67 -5.05 -3.27 9.41
C ARG A 67 -6.24 -2.64 10.14
N ARG A 68 -7.44 -2.74 9.57
CA ARG A 68 -8.66 -2.16 10.17
C ARG A 68 -8.98 -2.76 11.53
N ALA A 69 -8.92 -4.08 11.64
CA ALA A 69 -9.23 -4.76 12.89
C ALA A 69 -8.21 -4.45 13.99
N CYS A 70 -6.91 -4.56 13.67
CA CYS A 70 -5.84 -4.32 14.63
C CYS A 70 -5.77 -2.84 15.01
N LEU A 71 -6.01 -1.88 14.12
CA LEU A 71 -6.01 -0.46 14.49
C LEU A 71 -7.23 -0.07 15.35
N SER A 72 -8.33 -0.82 15.27
CA SER A 72 -9.55 -0.58 16.06
C SER A 72 -9.50 -1.16 17.49
N GLY A 73 -8.41 -1.81 17.90
CA GLY A 73 -8.31 -2.47 19.20
C GLY A 73 -8.31 -1.52 20.41
N SER A 74 -8.67 -2.03 21.58
CA SER A 74 -8.67 -1.29 22.85
C SER A 74 -7.25 -0.90 23.31
N THR A 75 -7.16 0.12 24.18
CA THR A 75 -5.93 0.61 24.82
C THR A 75 -5.25 -0.44 25.71
N LYS A 76 -6.00 -1.43 26.24
CA LYS A 76 -5.49 -2.52 27.09
C LYS A 76 -5.35 -3.86 26.34
N ARG A 77 -4.95 -3.82 25.06
CA ARG A 77 -4.79 -5.05 24.25
C ARG A 77 -3.46 -5.76 24.54
N ASN A 78 -3.44 -7.07 24.34
CA ASN A 78 -2.20 -7.84 24.32
C ASN A 78 -1.57 -7.78 22.91
N TRP A 79 -0.46 -7.04 22.78
CA TRP A 79 0.23 -6.82 21.52
C TRP A 79 0.83 -8.08 20.91
N THR A 80 1.24 -9.06 21.72
CA THR A 80 1.77 -10.34 21.20
C THR A 80 0.71 -11.07 20.37
N LYS A 81 -0.53 -11.11 20.86
CA LYS A 81 -1.67 -11.73 20.15
C LYS A 81 -2.07 -10.97 18.89
N THR A 82 -1.97 -9.64 18.90
CA THR A 82 -2.19 -8.79 17.72
C THR A 82 -1.09 -9.02 16.68
N ILE A 83 0.18 -9.15 17.10
CA ILE A 83 1.31 -9.46 16.19
C ILE A 83 1.14 -10.84 15.57
N ASN A 84 0.79 -11.86 16.36
CA ASN A 84 0.48 -13.20 15.85
C ASN A 84 -0.65 -13.18 14.80
N LEU A 85 -1.70 -12.38 15.03
CA LEU A 85 -2.78 -12.17 14.06
C LEU A 85 -2.26 -11.53 12.77
N LEU A 86 -1.42 -10.49 12.87
CA LEU A 86 -0.85 -9.78 11.73
C LEU A 86 0.06 -10.68 10.89
N TRP A 87 0.76 -11.63 11.49
CA TRP A 87 1.58 -12.60 10.75
C TRP A 87 0.76 -13.52 9.84
N LEU A 88 -0.55 -13.68 10.07
CA LEU A 88 -1.43 -14.43 9.14
C LEU A 88 -1.61 -13.73 7.79
N THR A 89 -1.23 -12.45 7.68
CA THR A 89 -1.24 -11.72 6.39
C THR A 89 -0.26 -12.33 5.39
N VAL A 90 0.88 -12.88 5.85
CA VAL A 90 1.91 -13.48 4.99
C VAL A 90 1.43 -14.78 4.33
N PRO A 91 0.97 -15.82 5.05
CA PRO A 91 0.46 -17.04 4.41
C PRO A 91 -0.79 -16.76 3.57
N LEU A 92 -1.63 -15.81 3.96
CA LEU A 92 -2.76 -15.38 3.14
C LEU A 92 -2.29 -14.66 1.86
N GLY A 93 -1.22 -13.88 1.94
CA GLY A 93 -0.55 -13.27 0.80
C GLY A 93 0.06 -14.30 -0.15
N VAL A 94 0.70 -15.33 0.38
CA VAL A 94 1.20 -16.47 -0.42
C VAL A 94 0.03 -17.15 -1.14
N PHE A 95 -1.05 -17.45 -0.43
CA PHE A 95 -2.26 -18.04 -1.02
C PHE A 95 -2.81 -17.19 -2.18
N TRP A 96 -3.04 -15.90 -1.96
CA TRP A 96 -3.56 -15.02 -3.02
C TRP A 96 -2.57 -14.80 -4.16
N SER A 97 -1.27 -14.71 -3.87
CA SER A 97 -0.22 -14.56 -4.86
C SER A 97 -0.16 -15.77 -5.79
N VAL A 98 -0.23 -16.99 -5.24
CA VAL A 98 -0.28 -18.23 -6.04
C VAL A 98 -1.61 -18.32 -6.80
N PHE A 99 -2.75 -18.14 -6.11
CA PHE A 99 -4.07 -18.26 -6.74
C PHE A 99 -4.27 -17.27 -7.89
N LEU A 100 -4.01 -15.98 -7.65
CA LEU A 100 -4.14 -14.95 -8.69
C LEU A 100 -3.00 -15.04 -9.71
N GLY A 101 -1.80 -15.46 -9.32
CA GLY A 101 -0.70 -15.73 -10.25
C GLY A 101 -1.07 -16.81 -11.27
N LEU A 102 -1.71 -17.90 -10.85
CA LEU A 102 -2.21 -18.94 -11.75
C LEU A 102 -3.28 -18.40 -12.72
N VAL A 103 -4.18 -17.53 -12.24
CA VAL A 103 -5.15 -16.84 -13.10
C VAL A 103 -4.43 -15.99 -14.15
N TRP A 104 -3.41 -15.21 -13.76
CA TRP A 104 -2.64 -14.38 -14.69
C TRP A 104 -1.81 -15.17 -15.69
N LEU A 105 -1.33 -16.36 -15.32
CA LEU A 105 -0.50 -17.19 -16.18
C LEU A 105 -1.31 -18.10 -17.13
N HIS A 106 -2.47 -18.57 -16.69
CA HIS A 106 -3.21 -19.62 -17.40
C HIS A 106 -4.59 -19.21 -17.91
N LEU A 107 -5.23 -18.21 -17.30
CA LEU A 107 -6.57 -17.78 -17.71
C LEU A 107 -6.55 -16.53 -18.58
N LEU A 108 -5.61 -15.61 -18.32
CA LEU A 108 -5.48 -14.38 -19.11
C LEU A 108 -4.70 -14.63 -20.41
N GLU A 109 -5.00 -13.82 -21.43
CA GLU A 109 -4.25 -13.80 -22.67
C GLU A 109 -2.77 -13.44 -22.40
N VAL A 110 -1.87 -14.32 -22.81
CA VAL A 110 -0.43 -14.13 -22.66
C VAL A 110 0.05 -13.15 -23.73
N PRO A 111 0.70 -12.02 -23.36
CA PRO A 111 1.25 -11.08 -24.33
C PRO A 111 2.29 -11.72 -25.25
N ASP A 112 2.37 -11.24 -26.50
CA ASP A 112 3.41 -11.68 -27.44
C ASP A 112 4.81 -11.42 -26.88
N ALA A 113 5.63 -12.48 -26.83
CA ALA A 113 6.99 -12.44 -26.31
C ALA A 113 7.90 -11.51 -27.12
N ALA A 114 7.58 -11.24 -28.39
CA ALA A 114 8.31 -10.30 -29.22
C ALA A 114 8.19 -8.85 -28.71
N VAL A 115 7.05 -8.50 -28.10
CA VAL A 115 6.81 -7.12 -27.61
C VAL A 115 6.92 -7.00 -26.09
N VAL A 116 6.54 -8.06 -25.37
CA VAL A 116 6.57 -8.12 -23.91
C VAL A 116 7.36 -9.36 -23.48
N PRO A 117 8.70 -9.29 -23.51
CA PRO A 117 9.54 -10.42 -23.16
C PRO A 117 9.47 -10.70 -21.67
N HIS A 118 9.54 -11.99 -21.30
CA HIS A 118 9.60 -12.48 -19.92
C HIS A 118 8.34 -12.23 -19.06
N TYR A 119 7.14 -12.33 -19.66
CA TYR A 119 5.87 -12.14 -18.95
C TYR A 119 5.70 -13.01 -17.70
N GLN A 120 5.99 -14.31 -17.81
CA GLN A 120 5.83 -15.25 -16.69
C GLN A 120 6.70 -14.88 -15.49
N ALA A 121 7.96 -14.48 -15.75
CA ALA A 121 8.86 -14.02 -14.70
C ALA A 121 8.34 -12.74 -14.03
N GLY A 122 7.73 -11.83 -14.81
CA GLY A 122 7.07 -10.63 -14.29
C GLY A 122 5.93 -10.95 -13.33
N VAL A 123 5.04 -11.89 -13.69
CA VAL A 123 3.93 -12.32 -12.82
C VAL A 123 4.45 -12.87 -11.49
N VAL A 124 5.43 -13.78 -11.55
CA VAL A 124 6.02 -14.39 -10.35
C VAL A 124 6.74 -13.34 -9.50
N ALA A 125 7.50 -12.42 -10.11
CA ALA A 125 8.25 -11.39 -9.38
C ALA A 125 7.34 -10.35 -8.71
N PHE A 126 6.25 -9.93 -9.36
CA PHE A 126 5.26 -9.04 -8.73
C PHE A 126 4.52 -9.75 -7.59
N GLY A 127 4.16 -11.03 -7.78
CA GLY A 127 3.59 -11.86 -6.72
C GLY A 127 4.54 -12.05 -5.52
N LEU A 128 5.84 -12.24 -5.77
CA LEU A 128 6.87 -12.32 -4.74
C LEU A 128 7.05 -10.98 -4.03
N SER A 129 7.07 -9.88 -4.78
CA SER A 129 7.18 -8.53 -4.20
C SER A 129 6.03 -8.22 -3.24
N ALA A 130 4.80 -8.68 -3.57
CA ALA A 130 3.65 -8.57 -2.68
C ALA A 130 3.88 -9.33 -1.36
N ILE A 131 4.39 -10.55 -1.43
CA ILE A 131 4.70 -11.37 -0.24
C ILE A 131 5.79 -10.68 0.61
N VAL A 132 6.85 -10.17 -0.04
CA VAL A 132 7.93 -9.45 0.64
C VAL A 132 7.36 -8.24 1.38
N GLU A 133 6.53 -7.41 0.75
CA GLU A 133 5.91 -6.26 1.41
C GLU A 133 5.09 -6.66 2.65
N LEU A 134 4.36 -7.78 2.58
CA LEU A 134 3.55 -8.27 3.70
C LEU A 134 4.39 -8.72 4.91
N LEU A 135 5.69 -9.03 4.75
CA LEU A 135 6.59 -9.28 5.87
C LEU A 135 6.76 -8.04 6.77
N GLY A 136 6.59 -6.83 6.20
CA GLY A 136 6.66 -5.56 6.93
C GLY A 136 5.36 -5.19 7.66
N GLU A 137 4.29 -5.97 7.50
CA GLU A 137 2.95 -5.61 7.96
C GLU A 137 2.85 -5.45 9.50
N PRO A 138 3.42 -6.35 10.33
CA PRO A 138 3.42 -6.16 11.78
C PRO A 138 4.08 -4.83 12.21
N CYS A 139 5.22 -4.51 11.60
CA CYS A 139 5.94 -3.28 11.87
C CYS A 139 5.16 -2.04 11.40
N TRP A 140 4.52 -2.11 10.23
CA TRP A 140 3.70 -1.01 9.71
C TRP A 140 2.51 -0.71 10.62
N VAL A 141 1.79 -1.73 11.08
CA VAL A 141 0.64 -1.55 11.98
C VAL A 141 1.07 -1.01 13.34
N LEU A 142 2.18 -1.51 13.87
CA LEU A 142 2.76 -1.01 15.12
C LEU A 142 3.19 0.46 14.96
N ALA A 143 3.80 0.82 13.83
CA ALA A 143 4.16 2.19 13.50
C ALA A 143 2.94 3.11 13.44
N GLN A 144 1.86 2.66 12.80
CA GLN A 144 0.62 3.42 12.67
C GLN A 144 -0.10 3.58 14.02
N ALA A 145 -0.20 2.51 14.81
CA ALA A 145 -0.91 2.52 16.09
C ALA A 145 -0.24 3.44 17.14
N HIS A 146 1.08 3.58 17.06
CA HIS A 146 1.86 4.46 17.95
C HIS A 146 2.26 5.80 17.29
N LEU A 147 1.62 6.16 16.17
CA LEU A 147 1.78 7.45 15.50
C LEU A 147 3.24 7.78 15.09
N PHE A 148 4.01 6.78 14.67
CA PHE A 148 5.33 6.97 14.07
C PHE A 148 5.22 7.48 12.61
N VAL A 149 4.54 8.61 12.42
CA VAL A 149 4.23 9.18 11.09
C VAL A 149 5.50 9.49 10.31
N ARG A 150 6.54 10.03 10.98
CA ARG A 150 7.83 10.35 10.32
C ARG A 150 8.50 9.11 9.74
N LEU A 151 8.51 8.00 10.47
CA LEU A 151 9.07 6.73 9.99
C LEU A 151 8.36 6.28 8.72
N LYS A 152 7.02 6.29 8.72
CA LYS A 152 6.21 5.88 7.58
C LYS A 152 6.51 6.72 6.34
N VAL A 153 6.49 8.05 6.49
CA VAL A 153 6.76 8.98 5.38
C VAL A 153 8.15 8.75 4.81
N ILE A 154 9.17 8.59 5.65
CA ILE A 154 10.55 8.35 5.20
C ILE A 154 10.67 6.99 4.51
N ALA A 155 10.13 5.93 5.11
CA ALA A 155 10.20 4.57 4.55
C ALA A 155 9.48 4.48 3.20
N GLU A 156 8.27 5.01 3.10
CA GLU A 156 7.49 5.03 1.86
C GLU A 156 8.20 5.88 0.78
N SER A 157 8.70 7.06 1.14
CA SER A 157 9.42 7.95 0.20
C SER A 157 10.71 7.31 -0.31
N LEU A 158 11.52 6.75 0.59
CA LEU A 158 12.80 6.12 0.22
C LEU A 158 12.55 4.94 -0.72
N SER A 159 11.57 4.09 -0.41
CA SER A 159 11.22 2.94 -1.24
C SER A 159 10.79 3.35 -2.65
N VAL A 160 9.92 4.37 -2.76
CA VAL A 160 9.49 4.91 -4.06
C VAL A 160 10.67 5.49 -4.82
N VAL A 161 11.50 6.32 -4.19
CA VAL A 161 12.67 6.93 -4.84
C VAL A 161 13.64 5.86 -5.33
N SER A 162 13.96 4.85 -4.50
CA SER A 162 14.82 3.72 -4.88
C SER A 162 14.27 2.95 -6.08
N LYS A 163 12.96 2.66 -6.11
CA LYS A 163 12.30 2.04 -7.27
C LYS A 163 12.44 2.88 -8.53
N CYS A 164 12.17 4.17 -8.43
CA CYS A 164 12.21 5.10 -9.55
C CYS A 164 13.62 5.22 -10.14
N VAL A 165 14.63 5.40 -9.28
CA VAL A 165 16.04 5.46 -9.68
C VAL A 165 16.44 4.16 -10.38
N LEU A 166 16.15 3.00 -9.78
CA LEU A 166 16.50 1.72 -10.39
C LEU A 166 15.78 1.52 -11.74
N THR A 167 14.49 1.87 -11.83
CA THR A 167 13.73 1.77 -13.08
C THR A 167 14.39 2.62 -14.17
N VAL A 168 14.67 3.90 -13.90
CA VAL A 168 15.30 4.80 -14.87
C VAL A 168 16.67 4.29 -15.31
N THR A 169 17.52 3.86 -14.36
CA THR A 169 18.85 3.35 -14.66
C THR A 169 18.80 2.08 -15.51
N LEU A 170 17.92 1.13 -15.20
CA LEU A 170 17.82 -0.12 -15.96
C LEU A 170 17.17 0.09 -17.33
N VAL A 171 16.19 0.99 -17.43
CA VAL A 171 15.56 1.34 -18.72
C VAL A 171 16.56 2.00 -19.68
N THR A 172 17.46 2.83 -19.19
CA THR A 172 18.47 3.51 -20.04
C THR A 172 19.64 2.60 -20.40
N LEU A 173 20.10 1.75 -19.48
CA LEU A 173 21.26 0.89 -19.71
C LEU A 173 20.92 -0.43 -20.40
N TYR A 174 19.77 -1.02 -20.08
CA TYR A 174 19.39 -2.37 -20.51
C TYR A 174 17.92 -2.45 -20.98
N PRO A 175 17.48 -1.66 -21.98
CA PRO A 175 16.08 -1.66 -22.43
C PRO A 175 15.59 -3.04 -22.90
N GLN A 176 16.50 -3.90 -23.38
CA GLN A 176 16.23 -5.26 -23.83
C GLN A 176 15.71 -6.20 -22.72
N TRP A 177 15.90 -5.86 -21.45
CA TRP A 177 15.47 -6.68 -20.33
C TRP A 177 13.94 -6.68 -20.15
N GLY A 178 13.24 -5.73 -20.76
CA GLY A 178 11.79 -5.65 -20.75
C GLY A 178 11.20 -5.72 -19.34
N LEU A 179 10.40 -6.75 -19.06
CA LEU A 179 9.72 -6.91 -17.77
C LEU A 179 10.63 -7.17 -16.56
N TYR A 180 11.85 -7.67 -16.77
CA TYR A 180 12.79 -7.84 -15.65
C TYR A 180 13.12 -6.52 -14.97
N ILE A 181 13.16 -5.42 -15.73
CA ILE A 181 13.45 -4.08 -15.21
C ILE A 181 12.44 -3.71 -14.12
N PHE A 182 11.15 -3.80 -14.44
CA PHE A 182 10.08 -3.45 -13.51
C PHE A 182 9.95 -4.47 -12.38
N SER A 183 10.23 -5.74 -12.66
CA SER A 183 10.23 -6.80 -11.66
C SER A 183 11.29 -6.56 -10.57
N LEU A 184 12.52 -6.26 -10.97
CA LEU A 184 13.61 -5.92 -10.05
C LEU A 184 13.33 -4.63 -9.29
N ALA A 185 12.80 -3.61 -9.98
CA ALA A 185 12.43 -2.35 -9.35
C ALA A 185 11.30 -2.53 -8.32
N GLN A 186 10.30 -3.36 -8.60
CA GLN A 186 9.21 -3.67 -7.67
C GLN A 186 9.68 -4.49 -6.46
N LEU A 187 10.59 -5.43 -6.67
CA LEU A 187 11.19 -6.19 -5.57
C LEU A 187 12.09 -5.29 -4.70
N LEU A 188 12.84 -4.37 -5.32
CA LEU A 188 13.62 -3.37 -4.60
C LEU A 188 12.72 -2.47 -3.75
N TYR A 189 11.59 -2.00 -4.30
CA TYR A 189 10.60 -1.23 -3.55
C TYR A 189 10.16 -1.96 -2.27
N ALA A 190 9.67 -3.19 -2.42
CA ALA A 190 9.14 -3.97 -1.30
C ALA A 190 10.23 -4.27 -0.26
N SER A 191 11.43 -4.63 -0.71
CA SER A 191 12.56 -4.93 0.19
C SER A 191 13.06 -3.70 0.94
N VAL A 192 13.25 -2.54 0.29
CA VAL A 192 13.63 -1.29 0.96
C VAL A 192 12.59 -0.89 2.00
N LEU A 193 11.30 -1.01 1.68
CA LEU A 193 10.21 -0.68 2.60
C LEU A 193 10.29 -1.51 3.88
N VAL A 194 10.40 -2.83 3.74
CA VAL A 194 10.52 -3.76 4.86
C VAL A 194 11.80 -3.49 5.66
N MET A 195 12.93 -3.29 4.97
CA MET A 195 14.21 -3.01 5.59
C MET A 195 14.18 -1.73 6.43
N CYS A 196 13.54 -0.65 5.95
CA CYS A 196 13.37 0.58 6.74
C CYS A 196 12.65 0.31 8.06
N TYR A 197 11.56 -0.45 8.04
CA TYR A 197 10.82 -0.79 9.24
C TYR A 197 11.63 -1.71 10.17
N VAL A 198 12.27 -2.74 9.63
CA VAL A 198 13.08 -3.68 10.41
C VAL A 198 14.25 -2.96 11.07
N ILE A 199 15.03 -2.17 10.32
CA ILE A 199 16.16 -1.39 10.84
C ILE A 199 15.69 -0.46 11.95
N TYR A 200 14.60 0.29 11.71
CA TYR A 200 14.08 1.22 12.71
C TYR A 200 13.70 0.51 14.00
N PHE A 201 12.90 -0.57 13.94
CA PHE A 201 12.46 -1.27 15.14
C PHE A 201 13.59 -2.04 15.83
N VAL A 202 14.60 -2.54 15.10
CA VAL A 202 15.81 -3.13 15.71
C VAL A 202 16.58 -2.09 16.52
N MET A 203 16.72 -0.86 16.01
CA MET A 203 17.41 0.21 16.73
C MET A 203 16.57 0.82 17.85
N PHE A 204 15.25 0.90 17.66
CA PHE A 204 14.32 1.50 18.62
C PHE A 204 14.03 0.59 19.81
N LEU A 205 13.83 -0.72 19.58
CA LEU A 205 13.49 -1.69 20.63
C LEU A 205 14.73 -1.97 21.50
N GLY A 206 14.65 -1.58 22.78
CA GLY A 206 15.77 -1.64 23.72
C GLY A 206 16.48 -0.30 23.92
N SER A 207 16.12 0.73 23.16
CA SER A 207 16.58 2.11 23.43
C SER A 207 15.92 2.69 24.68
N PRO A 208 16.57 3.65 25.37
CA PRO A 208 15.97 4.35 26.51
C PRO A 208 14.70 5.12 26.12
N GLU A 209 14.57 5.51 24.85
CA GLU A 209 13.37 6.18 24.34
C GLU A 209 12.14 5.24 24.33
N ALA A 210 12.31 3.97 23.96
CA ALA A 210 11.25 2.98 24.01
C ALA A 210 10.78 2.70 25.45
N THR A 211 11.72 2.62 26.39
CA THR A 211 11.42 2.47 27.83
C THR A 211 10.68 3.69 28.36
N LYS A 212 11.12 4.91 28.01
CA LYS A 212 10.45 6.16 28.40
C LYS A 212 9.03 6.26 27.86
N LYS A 213 8.78 5.76 26.64
CA LYS A 213 7.45 5.70 26.02
C LYS A 213 6.58 4.54 26.50
N SER A 214 7.05 3.71 27.45
CA SER A 214 6.35 2.50 27.92
C SER A 214 5.87 1.64 26.75
N PHE A 215 6.74 1.44 25.75
CA PHE A 215 6.37 0.76 24.53
C PHE A 215 6.00 -0.71 24.79
N PRO A 216 4.90 -1.23 24.24
CA PRO A 216 4.34 -2.53 24.63
C PRO A 216 5.18 -3.73 24.17
N VAL A 217 6.12 -3.53 23.26
CA VAL A 217 7.02 -4.57 22.76
C VAL A 217 8.44 -4.28 23.26
N ALA A 218 9.02 -5.18 24.05
CA ALA A 218 10.33 -4.92 24.66
C ALA A 218 11.52 -5.37 23.80
N ARG A 219 11.33 -6.38 22.93
CA ARG A 219 12.43 -7.03 22.18
C ARG A 219 12.02 -7.30 20.74
N VAL A 220 13.01 -7.29 19.84
CA VAL A 220 12.82 -7.62 18.41
C VAL A 220 12.22 -9.02 18.22
N LYS A 221 12.62 -9.99 19.05
CA LYS A 221 12.04 -11.36 19.02
C LYS A 221 10.53 -11.38 19.27
N ALA A 222 9.97 -10.40 19.97
CA ALA A 222 8.54 -10.30 20.21
C ALA A 222 7.76 -9.70 19.01
N LEU A 223 8.47 -9.23 17.97
CA LEU A 223 7.86 -8.90 16.68
C LEU A 223 7.61 -10.13 15.80
N LEU A 224 8.24 -11.27 16.12
CA LEU A 224 7.99 -12.54 15.43
C LEU A 224 6.79 -13.26 16.07
N PRO A 225 6.13 -14.18 15.33
CA PRO A 225 5.07 -14.98 15.90
C PRO A 225 5.60 -15.76 17.11
N ASN A 226 4.92 -15.64 18.24
CA ASN A 226 5.32 -16.34 19.46
C ASN A 226 4.16 -17.17 20.01
N PHE A 227 4.45 -18.44 20.32
CA PHE A 227 3.53 -19.34 21.00
C PHE A 227 3.76 -19.19 22.50
N VAL A 228 2.83 -18.53 23.17
CA VAL A 228 2.81 -18.48 24.63
C VAL A 228 2.03 -19.72 25.09
N GLU A 229 2.69 -20.60 25.83
CA GLU A 229 2.05 -21.78 26.44
C GLU A 229 0.86 -21.32 27.31
N ASP A 230 -0.25 -22.06 27.24
CA ASP A 230 -1.52 -21.81 27.94
C ASP A 230 -2.36 -20.56 27.56
N GLU A 231 -2.02 -19.86 26.48
CA GLU A 231 -2.88 -18.79 25.95
C GLU A 231 -3.27 -18.97 24.47
N ALA A 232 -4.45 -18.46 24.10
CA ALA A 232 -4.88 -18.43 22.69
C ALA A 232 -3.87 -17.67 21.81
N PHE A 233 -3.45 -18.29 20.70
CA PHE A 233 -2.45 -17.75 19.76
C PHE A 233 -2.82 -16.36 19.20
N VAL A 234 -4.12 -16.12 19.01
CA VAL A 234 -4.66 -14.93 18.34
C VAL A 234 -5.66 -14.22 19.24
N ASN A 235 -5.74 -12.89 19.14
CA ASN A 235 -6.81 -12.13 19.76
C ASN A 235 -8.14 -12.38 19.03
N TRP A 236 -9.03 -13.15 19.64
CA TRP A 236 -10.27 -13.59 18.98
C TRP A 236 -11.26 -12.47 18.69
N ARG A 237 -11.23 -11.38 19.46
CA ARG A 237 -12.03 -10.19 19.17
C ARG A 237 -11.53 -9.50 17.89
N GLU A 238 -10.20 -9.36 17.75
CA GLU A 238 -9.59 -8.79 16.56
C GLU A 238 -9.79 -9.72 15.35
N ALA A 239 -9.64 -11.03 15.50
CA ALA A 239 -9.85 -12.00 14.43
C ALA A 239 -11.30 -11.98 13.89
N ARG A 240 -12.31 -11.93 14.78
CA ARG A 240 -13.71 -11.80 14.38
C ARG A 240 -13.96 -10.49 13.62
N LEU A 241 -13.32 -9.41 14.06
CA LEU A 241 -13.42 -8.11 13.39
C LEU A 241 -12.71 -8.13 12.02
N THR A 242 -11.55 -8.79 11.92
CA THR A 242 -10.84 -9.04 10.66
C THR A 242 -11.75 -9.76 9.68
N TRP A 243 -12.48 -10.80 10.10
CA TRP A 243 -13.41 -11.51 9.22
C TRP A 243 -14.53 -10.61 8.68
N SER A 244 -15.13 -9.78 9.54
CA SER A 244 -16.15 -8.82 9.11
C SER A 244 -15.59 -7.81 8.11
N PHE A 245 -14.40 -7.26 8.38
CA PHE A 245 -13.76 -6.33 7.45
C PHE A 245 -13.29 -7.00 6.16
N PHE A 246 -12.90 -8.27 6.20
CA PHE A 246 -12.50 -9.01 5.00
C PHE A 246 -13.62 -9.05 3.96
N LYS A 247 -14.85 -9.33 4.40
CA LYS A 247 -16.04 -9.29 3.52
C LYS A 247 -16.26 -7.91 2.90
N GLN A 248 -16.09 -6.85 3.69
CA GLN A 248 -16.23 -5.47 3.22
C GLN A 248 -15.10 -5.07 2.25
N SER A 249 -13.87 -5.48 2.56
CA SER A 249 -12.71 -5.23 1.72
C SER A 249 -12.86 -5.90 0.36
N PHE A 250 -13.36 -7.13 0.30
CA PHE A 250 -13.58 -7.81 -0.98
C PHE A 250 -14.51 -7.00 -1.90
N LEU A 251 -15.66 -6.54 -1.39
CA LEU A 251 -16.56 -5.67 -2.16
C LEU A 251 -15.89 -4.36 -2.55
N LYS A 252 -15.16 -3.73 -1.61
CA LYS A 252 -14.43 -2.49 -1.86
C LYS A 252 -13.40 -2.65 -2.97
N GLN A 253 -12.69 -3.78 -3.03
CA GLN A 253 -11.69 -4.05 -4.05
C GLN A 253 -12.33 -4.08 -5.44
N ILE A 254 -13.45 -4.79 -5.59
CA ILE A 254 -14.19 -4.86 -6.85
C ILE A 254 -14.68 -3.48 -7.27
N LEU A 255 -15.20 -2.69 -6.34
CA LEU A 255 -15.70 -1.34 -6.65
C LEU A 255 -14.58 -0.35 -7.00
N THR A 256 -13.39 -0.51 -6.42
CA THR A 256 -12.29 0.45 -6.58
C THR A 256 -11.45 0.13 -7.82
N GLU A 257 -11.13 -1.15 -8.04
CA GLU A 257 -10.30 -1.61 -9.17
C GLU A 257 -11.15 -2.23 -10.29
N GLY A 258 -12.47 -2.11 -10.23
CA GLY A 258 -13.42 -2.69 -11.19
C GLY A 258 -13.09 -2.33 -12.65
N GLU A 259 -12.70 -1.09 -12.89
CA GLU A 259 -12.24 -0.60 -14.18
C GLU A 259 -11.03 -1.40 -14.70
N ARG A 260 -10.01 -1.60 -13.86
CA ARG A 260 -8.81 -2.37 -14.22
C ARG A 260 -9.10 -3.86 -14.36
N TYR A 261 -10.03 -4.40 -13.57
CA TYR A 261 -10.51 -5.76 -13.75
C TYR A 261 -11.20 -5.94 -15.10
N VAL A 262 -12.09 -5.02 -15.50
CA VAL A 262 -12.72 -5.03 -16.82
C VAL A 262 -11.68 -4.99 -17.93
N MET A 263 -10.73 -4.06 -17.87
CA MET A 263 -9.66 -3.96 -18.87
C MET A 263 -8.79 -5.23 -18.93
N THR A 264 -8.54 -5.87 -17.79
CA THR A 264 -7.65 -7.03 -17.70
C THR A 264 -8.34 -8.33 -18.14
N PHE A 265 -9.57 -8.58 -17.70
CA PHE A 265 -10.29 -9.85 -17.85
C PHE A 265 -11.20 -9.91 -19.07
N LEU A 266 -11.77 -8.78 -19.50
CA LEU A 266 -12.72 -8.75 -20.62
C LEU A 266 -12.05 -8.39 -21.96
N ASN A 267 -10.72 -8.22 -21.97
CA ASN A 267 -9.93 -7.88 -23.17
C ASN A 267 -10.53 -6.72 -23.99
N VAL A 268 -11.17 -5.76 -23.32
CA VAL A 268 -11.89 -4.64 -23.97
C VAL A 268 -10.92 -3.71 -24.70
N LEU A 269 -9.66 -3.67 -24.25
CA LEU A 269 -8.59 -2.83 -24.79
C LEU A 269 -7.33 -3.67 -25.00
N ASN A 270 -6.62 -3.44 -26.10
CA ASN A 270 -5.28 -4.00 -26.31
C ASN A 270 -4.29 -3.40 -25.29
N PHE A 271 -3.16 -4.07 -25.03
CA PHE A 271 -2.16 -3.64 -24.03
C PHE A 271 -1.62 -2.23 -24.29
N GLY A 272 -1.40 -1.87 -25.55
CA GLY A 272 -0.99 -0.51 -25.91
C GLY A 272 -2.04 0.53 -25.48
N ASP A 273 -3.32 0.26 -25.72
CA ASP A 273 -4.42 1.14 -25.36
C ASP A 273 -4.62 1.22 -23.85
N GLN A 274 -4.44 0.10 -23.13
CA GLN A 274 -4.43 0.09 -21.66
C GLN A 274 -3.34 1.01 -21.11
N GLY A 275 -2.14 1.00 -21.69
CA GLY A 275 -1.04 1.88 -21.32
C GLY A 275 -1.34 3.35 -21.59
N VAL A 276 -1.88 3.68 -22.77
CA VAL A 276 -2.29 5.05 -23.11
C VAL A 276 -3.41 5.53 -22.18
N TYR A 277 -4.41 4.69 -21.95
CA TYR A 277 -5.53 4.98 -21.09
C TYR A 277 -5.11 5.26 -19.64
N ASP A 278 -4.25 4.41 -19.04
CA ASP A 278 -3.77 4.62 -17.66
C ASP A 278 -2.99 5.93 -17.54
N ILE A 279 -2.15 6.27 -18.53
CA ILE A 279 -1.41 7.54 -18.55
C ILE A 279 -2.38 8.73 -18.64
N VAL A 280 -3.37 8.66 -19.53
CA VAL A 280 -4.37 9.73 -19.70
C VAL A 280 -5.24 9.88 -18.46
N ASN A 281 -5.71 8.78 -17.86
CA ASN A 281 -6.53 8.82 -16.64
C ASN A 281 -5.73 9.38 -15.44
N ASN A 282 -4.46 8.97 -15.30
CA ASN A 282 -3.58 9.51 -14.27
C ASN A 282 -3.31 11.02 -14.47
N LEU A 283 -3.18 11.49 -15.71
CA LEU A 283 -3.02 12.92 -16.03
C LEU A 283 -4.32 13.71 -15.84
N GLY A 284 -5.45 13.21 -16.34
CA GLY A 284 -6.74 13.87 -16.24
C GLY A 284 -7.22 13.98 -14.80
N SER A 285 -7.00 12.94 -13.99
CA SER A 285 -7.36 12.96 -12.57
C SER A 285 -6.46 13.84 -11.71
N LEU A 286 -5.23 14.16 -12.15
CA LEU A 286 -4.30 15.03 -11.41
C LEU A 286 -4.88 16.42 -11.15
N VAL A 287 -5.58 17.02 -12.13
CA VAL A 287 -6.19 18.34 -11.98
C VAL A 287 -7.29 18.31 -10.94
N ALA A 288 -8.21 17.35 -11.03
CA ALA A 288 -9.29 17.18 -10.07
C ALA A 288 -8.72 16.95 -8.65
N ARG A 289 -7.67 16.13 -8.53
CA ARG A 289 -7.04 15.85 -7.24
C ARG A 289 -6.28 17.05 -6.67
N PHE A 290 -5.61 17.83 -7.51
CA PHE A 290 -4.91 19.04 -7.07
C PHE A 290 -5.87 20.08 -6.50
N VAL A 291 -7.06 20.21 -7.11
CA VAL A 291 -8.08 21.18 -6.69
C VAL A 291 -8.91 20.64 -5.54
N PHE A 292 -9.50 19.45 -5.67
CA PHE A 292 -10.51 18.96 -4.74
C PHE A 292 -9.94 18.29 -3.49
N MET A 293 -8.75 17.68 -3.54
CA MET A 293 -8.20 16.96 -2.37
C MET A 293 -7.87 17.92 -1.20
N PRO A 294 -7.22 19.08 -1.41
CA PRO A 294 -7.02 20.03 -0.31
C PRO A 294 -8.33 20.61 0.22
N ILE A 295 -9.31 20.80 -0.67
CA ILE A 295 -10.66 21.30 -0.32
C ILE A 295 -11.38 20.27 0.55
N GLU A 296 -11.39 19.00 0.14
CA GLU A 296 -12.02 17.90 0.86
C GLU A 296 -11.40 17.72 2.26
N GLU A 297 -10.07 17.70 2.37
CA GLU A 297 -9.40 17.61 3.67
C GLU A 297 -9.70 18.81 4.58
N SER A 298 -9.73 20.01 4.01
CA SER A 298 -10.06 21.24 4.76
C SER A 298 -11.50 21.20 5.28
N PHE A 299 -12.45 20.79 4.44
CA PHE A 299 -13.86 20.68 4.83
C PHE A 299 -14.10 19.53 5.80
N TYR A 300 -13.41 18.41 5.66
CA TYR A 300 -13.51 17.31 6.62
C TYR A 300 -13.12 17.76 8.03
N VAL A 301 -12.01 18.49 8.14
CA VAL A 301 -11.55 19.05 9.42
C VAL A 301 -12.52 20.10 9.96
N PHE A 302 -13.07 20.96 9.09
CA PHE A 302 -14.08 21.94 9.44
C PHE A 302 -15.35 21.28 10.00
N PHE A 303 -15.94 20.33 9.26
CA PHE A 303 -17.16 19.65 9.66
C PHE A 303 -16.98 18.78 10.91
N ALA A 304 -15.83 18.13 11.08
CA ALA A 304 -15.52 17.37 12.29
C ALA A 304 -15.51 18.23 13.56
N LYS A 305 -15.42 19.55 13.42
CA LYS A 305 -15.41 20.50 14.54
C LYS A 305 -16.69 21.28 14.74
N VAL A 306 -17.34 21.62 13.63
CA VAL A 306 -18.58 22.41 13.65
C VAL A 306 -19.77 21.51 13.97
N LEU A 307 -19.75 20.25 13.54
CA LEU A 307 -20.87 19.33 13.70
C LEU A 307 -20.67 18.37 14.87
N GLU A 308 -21.64 18.34 15.78
CA GLU A 308 -21.74 17.31 16.80
C GLU A 308 -22.33 16.03 16.20
N ARG A 309 -21.58 14.93 16.30
CA ARG A 309 -21.96 13.64 15.73
C ARG A 309 -23.19 13.08 16.44
N GLY A 310 -24.21 12.68 15.68
CA GLY A 310 -25.44 12.10 16.23
C GLY A 310 -26.56 13.10 16.57
N LYS A 311 -26.34 14.40 16.34
CA LYS A 311 -27.40 15.43 16.40
C LYS A 311 -27.97 15.70 15.01
N ALA A 312 -29.30 15.85 14.93
CA ALA A 312 -29.97 16.28 13.72
C ALA A 312 -29.49 17.68 13.30
N VAL A 313 -29.50 17.97 11.99
CA VAL A 313 -28.99 19.23 11.41
C VAL A 313 -29.63 20.46 12.04
N LYS A 314 -30.92 20.38 12.41
CA LYS A 314 -31.67 21.47 13.04
C LYS A 314 -31.23 21.80 14.47
N ASP A 315 -30.56 20.86 15.14
CA ASP A 315 -30.15 20.95 16.55
C ASP A 315 -28.64 21.19 16.71
N GLN A 316 -27.93 21.40 15.59
CA GLN A 316 -26.53 21.79 15.59
C GLN A 316 -26.42 23.24 16.11
N LYS A 317 -25.43 23.51 16.95
CA LYS A 317 -25.17 24.89 17.39
C LYS A 317 -24.69 25.70 16.18
N GLN A 318 -25.40 26.77 15.84
CA GLN A 318 -24.95 27.76 14.86
C GLN A 318 -23.69 28.47 15.33
#